data_AF-A0A1Q7N7J9-F1
#
_entry.id   AF-A0A1Q7N7J9-F1
#
_cell.length_a   1.000
_cell.length_b   1.000
_cell.length_c   1.000
_cell.angle_alpha   90.00
_cell.angle_beta   90.00
_cell.angle_gamma   90.00
#
_symmetry.space_group_name_H-M   'P 1'
#
loop_
_entity.id
_entity.type
_entity.pdbx_description
1 polymer ?
#
loop_
_entity_poly.entity_id
_entity_poly.type
_entity_poly.pdbx_seq_one_letter_code
_entity_poly.pdbx_strand_id
1 'polypeptide(L)'
;MRIDQAIGGSGGGGAPAPSRVVLNIGTDLPSGVVGSPYAGSLTVSGGEGPYTWAITSGSLPAGLGFDASSGTIAGQPETHGTFTIRVTVRDSSSPQAQGTATAFVVVAPKAVSIATTTIAGCEGR
;
A
#
# COMPACT_ATOMS: atom_id res chain seq x y z
N MET A 1 -67.80 -27.87 17.00
CA MET A 1 -67.62 -26.49 17.48
C MET A 1 -66.23 -26.05 17.05
N ARG A 2 -66.15 -25.36 15.92
CA ARG A 2 -64.93 -24.67 15.48
C ARG A 2 -64.88 -23.37 16.28
N ILE A 3 -63.79 -23.13 16.99
CA ILE A 3 -63.44 -21.81 17.51
C ILE A 3 -61.92 -21.61 17.32
N ASP A 4 -61.61 -20.64 16.45
CA ASP A 4 -60.50 -19.67 16.44
C ASP A 4 -59.07 -20.15 16.80
N GLN A 5 -58.10 -20.15 15.87
CA GLN A 5 -57.36 -18.98 15.34
C GLN A 5 -56.82 -18.05 16.43
N ALA A 6 -55.57 -18.25 16.83
CA ALA A 6 -54.69 -17.18 17.29
C ALA A 6 -53.34 -17.30 16.56
N ILE A 7 -53.15 -16.38 15.63
CA ILE A 7 -51.90 -16.10 14.93
C ILE A 7 -51.05 -15.26 15.88
N GLY A 8 -49.83 -15.71 16.16
CA GLY A 8 -48.81 -14.96 16.89
C GLY A 8 -47.50 -14.99 16.13
N GLY A 9 -47.43 -14.26 15.02
CA GLY A 9 -46.17 -13.96 14.34
C GLY A 9 -45.44 -12.83 15.04
N SER A 10 -44.14 -12.95 15.18
CA SER A 10 -43.24 -11.82 14.96
C SER A 10 -41.91 -12.38 14.50
N GLY A 11 -41.61 -12.11 13.24
CA GLY A 11 -40.53 -12.73 12.50
C GLY A 11 -39.18 -12.48 13.16
N GLY A 12 -38.35 -13.51 13.15
CA GLY A 12 -36.90 -13.36 13.18
C GLY A 12 -36.46 -12.66 11.90
N GLY A 13 -36.77 -11.37 11.78
CA GLY A 13 -36.09 -10.46 10.87
C GLY A 13 -34.71 -10.19 11.45
N GLY A 14 -33.84 -11.20 11.47
CA GLY A 14 -32.42 -10.95 11.51
C GLY A 14 -32.14 -10.16 10.25
N ALA A 15 -32.11 -8.82 10.37
CA ALA A 15 -31.61 -7.97 9.32
C ALA A 15 -30.31 -8.61 8.82
N PRO A 16 -30.13 -8.82 7.50
CA PRO A 16 -28.83 -9.25 7.02
C PRO A 16 -27.83 -8.27 7.61
N ALA A 17 -26.90 -8.75 8.43
CA ALA A 17 -25.80 -7.92 8.89
C ALA A 17 -25.25 -7.24 7.64
N PRO A 18 -25.09 -5.91 7.62
CA PRO A 18 -24.62 -5.24 6.42
C PRO A 18 -23.33 -5.93 6.01
N SER A 19 -23.28 -6.44 4.77
CA SER A 19 -22.08 -7.02 4.21
C SER A 19 -20.99 -5.98 4.37
N ARG A 20 -20.13 -6.14 5.38
CA ARG A 20 -19.07 -5.19 5.64
C ARG A 20 -18.14 -5.26 4.44
N VAL A 21 -18.17 -4.23 3.62
CA VAL A 21 -17.23 -4.09 2.53
C VAL A 21 -15.83 -4.01 3.15
N VAL A 22 -14.94 -4.89 2.70
CA VAL A 22 -13.54 -4.94 3.13
C VAL A 22 -12.68 -4.46 1.97
N LEU A 23 -11.78 -3.51 2.25
CA LEU A 23 -10.79 -3.08 1.29
C LEU A 23 -9.52 -3.88 1.52
N ASN A 24 -9.11 -4.64 0.51
CA ASN A 24 -7.89 -5.40 0.52
C ASN A 24 -6.83 -4.64 -0.28
N ILE A 25 -5.71 -4.29 0.35
CA ILE A 25 -4.65 -3.50 -0.28
C ILE A 25 -3.50 -4.43 -0.65
N GLY A 26 -3.13 -4.45 -1.92
CA GLY A 26 -1.92 -5.09 -2.41
C GLY A 26 -0.72 -4.18 -2.16
N THR A 27 0.25 -4.69 -1.41
CA THR A 27 1.48 -3.99 -1.02
C THR A 27 2.72 -4.57 -1.70
N ASP A 28 2.52 -5.25 -2.84
CA ASP A 28 3.59 -5.80 -3.67
C ASP A 28 4.32 -4.67 -4.38
N LEU A 29 5.41 -4.22 -3.77
CA LEU A 29 6.23 -3.11 -4.21
C LEU A 29 7.58 -3.66 -4.68
N PRO A 30 8.05 -3.28 -5.87
CA PRO A 30 9.37 -3.71 -6.32
C PRO A 30 10.46 -3.17 -5.40
N SER A 31 11.65 -3.77 -5.43
CA SER A 31 12.83 -3.18 -4.79
C SER A 31 13.43 -2.09 -5.69
N GLY A 32 13.68 -0.90 -5.14
CA GLY A 32 14.37 0.20 -5.82
C GLY A 32 15.88 0.18 -5.63
N VAL A 33 16.57 1.05 -6.35
CA VAL A 33 18.01 1.33 -6.18
C VAL A 33 18.20 2.81 -5.90
N VAL A 34 19.09 3.16 -4.98
CA VAL A 34 19.41 4.57 -4.68
C VAL A 34 19.84 5.30 -5.95
N GLY A 35 19.21 6.45 -6.20
CA GLY A 35 19.51 7.27 -7.36
C GLY A 35 18.93 6.77 -8.69
N SER A 36 18.08 5.73 -8.67
CA SER A 36 17.34 5.25 -9.84
C SER A 36 15.85 5.58 -9.73
N PRO A 37 15.16 5.86 -10.85
CA PRO A 37 13.72 6.08 -10.82
C PRO A 37 13.00 4.83 -10.30
N TYR A 38 12.19 5.05 -9.27
CA TYR A 38 11.37 4.03 -8.63
C TYR A 38 9.90 4.31 -8.93
N ALA A 39 9.15 3.27 -9.25
CA ALA A 39 7.71 3.33 -9.44
C ALA A 39 7.08 2.06 -8.89
N GLY A 40 6.27 2.19 -7.85
CA GLY A 40 5.47 1.10 -7.28
C GLY A 40 4.05 1.58 -7.05
N SER A 41 3.07 0.80 -7.47
CA SER A 41 1.65 1.12 -7.26
C SER A 41 1.05 0.18 -6.25
N LEU A 42 0.27 0.74 -5.32
CA LEU A 42 -0.58 -0.03 -4.44
C LEU A 42 -1.87 -0.37 -5.19
N THR A 43 -2.32 -1.61 -5.06
CA THR A 43 -3.61 -2.03 -5.61
C THR A 43 -4.63 -2.10 -4.49
N VAL A 44 -5.89 -1.83 -4.81
CA VAL A 44 -7.01 -2.01 -3.89
C VAL A 44 -8.04 -2.92 -4.54
N SER A 45 -8.59 -3.84 -3.77
CA SER A 45 -9.65 -4.75 -4.19
C SER A 45 -10.81 -4.70 -3.19
N GLY A 46 -12.03 -4.66 -3.71
CA GLY A 46 -13.24 -4.36 -2.94
C GLY A 46 -13.49 -2.86 -2.81
N GLY A 47 -14.64 -2.47 -2.26
CA GLY A 47 -15.04 -1.07 -2.19
C GLY A 47 -15.76 -0.56 -3.45
N GLU A 48 -16.13 0.71 -3.39
CA GLU A 48 -16.68 1.56 -4.43
C GLU A 48 -15.88 2.87 -4.51
N GLY A 49 -15.14 3.03 -5.61
CA GLY A 49 -14.36 4.24 -5.87
C GLY A 49 -15.25 5.50 -5.97
N PRO A 50 -14.70 6.69 -5.69
CA PRO A 50 -13.27 7.01 -5.61
C PRO A 50 -12.59 6.60 -4.30
N TYR A 51 -11.39 6.00 -4.43
CA TYR A 51 -10.55 5.62 -3.30
C TYR A 51 -9.63 6.77 -2.89
N THR A 52 -9.60 7.09 -1.60
CA THR A 52 -8.66 8.08 -1.04
C THR A 52 -7.61 7.37 -0.22
N TRP A 53 -6.33 7.59 -0.55
CA TRP A 53 -5.22 6.99 0.15
C TRP A 53 -4.51 7.98 1.07
N ALA A 54 -4.00 7.49 2.19
CA ALA A 54 -3.21 8.28 3.13
C ALA A 54 -2.14 7.42 3.80
N ILE A 55 -0.92 7.96 3.93
CA ILE A 55 0.11 7.35 4.77
C ILE A 55 -0.18 7.78 6.21
N THR A 56 -0.56 6.80 7.04
CA THR A 56 -0.90 7.01 8.45
C THR A 56 0.28 6.78 9.39
N SER A 57 1.29 6.03 8.94
CA SER A 57 2.50 5.77 9.72
C SER A 57 3.67 5.38 8.80
N GLY A 58 4.89 5.54 9.30
CA GLY A 58 6.11 5.32 8.54
C GLY A 58 6.56 6.53 7.74
N SER A 59 7.73 6.41 7.14
CA SER A 59 8.35 7.44 6.32
C SER A 59 8.86 6.84 5.02
N LEU A 60 8.59 7.53 3.93
CA LEU A 60 9.23 7.25 2.65
C LEU A 60 10.67 7.81 2.69
N PRO A 61 11.63 7.16 2.00
CA PRO A 61 12.95 7.74 1.82
C PRO A 61 12.85 9.08 1.11
N ALA A 62 13.81 9.97 1.40
CA ALA A 62 13.92 11.26 0.72
C ALA A 62 13.97 11.03 -0.81
N GLY A 63 13.22 11.86 -1.55
CA GLY A 63 13.08 11.78 -2.99
C GLY A 63 11.98 10.84 -3.51
N LEU A 64 11.31 10.06 -2.65
CA LEU A 64 10.06 9.37 -3.00
C LEU A 64 8.82 10.19 -2.61
N GLY A 65 7.89 10.32 -3.55
CA GLY A 65 6.57 10.90 -3.35
C GLY A 65 5.48 9.83 -3.28
N PHE A 66 4.41 10.12 -2.56
CA PHE A 66 3.19 9.31 -2.55
C PHE A 66 2.04 10.07 -3.18
N ASP A 67 1.42 9.47 -4.17
CA ASP A 67 0.23 9.99 -4.82
C ASP A 67 -1.02 9.42 -4.14
N ALA A 68 -1.66 10.24 -3.32
CA ALA A 68 -2.82 9.87 -2.51
C ALA A 68 -4.09 9.54 -3.33
N SER A 69 -4.13 9.95 -4.60
CA SER A 69 -5.27 9.72 -5.50
C SER A 69 -5.18 8.37 -6.19
N SER A 70 -3.98 7.96 -6.58
CA SER A 70 -3.73 6.71 -7.31
C SER A 70 -3.13 5.59 -6.44
N GLY A 71 -2.64 5.90 -5.25
CA GLY A 71 -1.91 4.94 -4.41
C GLY A 71 -0.51 4.62 -4.97
N THR A 72 0.04 5.50 -5.82
CA THR A 72 1.33 5.29 -6.48
C THR A 72 2.47 5.92 -5.69
N ILE A 73 3.55 5.19 -5.51
CA ILE A 73 4.81 5.66 -4.92
C ILE A 73 5.80 5.80 -6.07
N ALA A 74 6.20 7.03 -6.36
CA ALA A 74 7.11 7.32 -7.46
C ALA A 74 8.15 8.35 -7.03
N GLY A 75 9.33 8.29 -7.63
CA GLY A 75 10.40 9.25 -7.40
C GLY A 75 11.78 8.62 -7.52
N GLN A 76 12.77 9.23 -6.89
CA GLN A 76 14.14 8.74 -6.87
C GLN A 76 14.61 8.65 -5.42
N PRO A 77 14.77 7.43 -4.86
CA PRO A 77 15.17 7.30 -3.47
C PRO A 77 16.63 7.72 -3.29
N GLU A 78 16.90 8.56 -2.30
CA GLU A 78 18.24 9.03 -1.96
C GLU A 78 18.92 8.16 -0.88
N THR A 79 18.12 7.46 -0.09
CA THR A 79 18.59 6.64 1.04
C THR A 79 18.33 5.16 0.77
N HIS A 80 19.34 4.31 0.97
CA HIS A 80 19.20 2.85 0.92
C HIS A 80 18.65 2.33 2.25
N GLY A 81 17.90 1.25 2.20
CA GLY A 81 17.30 0.63 3.39
C GLY A 81 15.94 0.03 3.11
N THR A 82 15.36 -0.58 4.13
CA THR A 82 13.97 -1.07 4.09
C THR A 82 13.09 -0.09 4.85
N PHE A 83 12.16 0.54 4.14
CA PHE A 83 11.22 1.52 4.70
C PHE A 83 9.85 0.87 4.85
N THR A 84 9.34 0.85 6.07
CA THR A 84 8.00 0.31 6.36
C THR A 84 7.02 1.46 6.44
N ILE A 85 5.99 1.44 5.59
CA ILE A 85 4.93 2.45 5.57
C ILE A 85 3.58 1.80 5.82
N ARG A 86 2.69 2.54 6.48
CA ARG A 86 1.32 2.11 6.77
C ARG A 86 0.35 3.00 6.01
N VAL A 87 -0.26 2.42 4.99
CA VAL A 87 -1.20 3.07 4.10
C VAL A 87 -2.63 2.73 4.52
N THR A 88 -3.48 3.74 4.56
CA THR A 88 -4.91 3.59 4.77
C THR A 88 -5.62 4.05 3.50
N VAL A 89 -6.50 3.21 3.00
CA VAL A 89 -7.40 3.51 1.88
C VAL A 89 -8.81 3.64 2.42
N ARG A 90 -9.51 4.66 1.97
CA ARG A 90 -10.92 4.92 2.29
C ARG A 90 -11.74 4.92 1.02
N ASP A 91 -12.92 4.38 1.16
CA ASP A 91 -13.87 4.19 0.08
C ASP A 91 -15.02 5.20 0.14
N SER A 92 -15.78 5.28 -0.95
CA SER A 92 -16.98 6.13 -1.02
C SER A 92 -18.31 5.40 -0.75
N SER A 93 -18.29 4.08 -0.53
CA SER A 93 -19.47 3.28 -0.18
C SER A 93 -20.20 3.74 1.08
N SER A 94 -21.46 3.33 1.22
CA SER A 94 -22.26 3.50 2.44
C SER A 94 -22.72 2.13 2.95
N PRO A 95 -22.20 1.64 4.10
CA PRO A 95 -21.26 2.30 5.01
C PRO A 95 -19.83 2.40 4.44
N GLN A 96 -19.13 3.51 4.74
CA GLN A 96 -17.76 3.72 4.26
C GLN A 96 -16.83 2.61 4.75
N ALA A 97 -16.23 1.93 3.80
CA ALA A 97 -15.21 0.95 4.08
C ALA A 97 -13.83 1.61 4.13
N GLN A 98 -13.02 1.13 5.07
CA GLN A 98 -11.63 1.54 5.22
C GLN A 98 -10.75 0.30 5.35
N GLY A 99 -9.65 0.31 4.62
CA GLY A 99 -8.61 -0.70 4.69
C GLY A 99 -7.32 -0.07 5.16
N THR A 100 -6.53 -0.80 5.95
CA THR A 100 -5.18 -0.39 6.31
C THR A 100 -4.23 -1.54 6.02
N ALA A 101 -3.12 -1.25 5.36
CA ALA A 101 -2.08 -2.22 5.08
C ALA A 101 -0.69 -1.66 5.36
N THR A 102 0.22 -2.58 5.62
CA THR A 102 1.64 -2.28 5.80
C THR A 102 2.37 -2.67 4.54
N ALA A 103 3.11 -1.72 3.96
CA ALA A 103 3.87 -1.90 2.75
C ALA A 103 5.37 -1.71 3.04
N PHE A 104 6.21 -2.43 2.31
CA PHE A 104 7.66 -2.39 2.48
C PHE A 104 8.28 -1.86 1.19
N VAL A 105 9.05 -0.78 1.31
CA VAL A 105 9.85 -0.23 0.20
C VAL A 105 11.29 -0.59 0.48
N VAL A 106 11.83 -1.54 -0.30
CA VAL A 106 13.22 -1.96 -0.19
C VAL A 106 14.05 -1.18 -1.20
N VAL A 107 15.03 -0.43 -0.74
CA VAL A 107 15.96 0.31 -1.60
C VAL A 107 17.38 -0.24 -1.41
N ALA A 108 17.92 -0.82 -2.47
CA ALA A 108 19.30 -1.29 -2.52
C ALA A 108 20.28 -0.11 -2.73
N PRO A 109 21.50 -0.19 -2.18
CA PRO A 109 22.53 0.80 -2.47
C PRO A 109 22.94 0.73 -3.95
N LYS A 110 23.31 1.87 -4.52
CA LYS A 110 23.91 1.92 -5.85
C LYS A 110 25.29 1.27 -5.78
N ALA A 111 25.54 0.24 -6.60
CA ALA A 111 26.86 -0.38 -6.69
C ALA A 111 27.88 0.65 -7.18
N VAL A 112 28.93 0.88 -6.39
CA VAL A 112 30.06 1.73 -6.75
C VAL A 112 31.13 0.84 -7.35
N SER A 113 31.34 0.94 -8.67
CA SER A 113 32.46 0.27 -9.34
C SER A 113 33.72 1.09 -9.11
N ILE A 114 34.56 0.66 -8.16
CA ILE A 114 35.91 1.19 -8.05
C ILE A 114 36.71 0.59 -9.21
N ALA A 115 36.94 1.37 -10.26
CA ALA A 115 37.96 1.00 -11.24
C ALA A 115 39.31 1.12 -10.53
N THR A 116 39.88 0.00 -10.12
CA THR A 116 41.30 -0.05 -9.74
C THR A 116 42.07 0.22 -11.02
N THR A 117 42.33 1.49 -11.33
CA THR A 117 43.42 1.83 -12.23
C THR A 117 44.66 1.37 -11.49
N THR A 118 45.07 0.13 -11.74
CA THR A 118 46.44 -0.28 -11.49
C THR A 118 47.27 0.68 -12.32
N ILE A 119 47.77 1.72 -11.67
CA ILE A 119 48.87 2.50 -12.20
C ILE A 119 50.02 1.51 -12.33
N ALA A 120 50.19 0.95 -13.52
CA ALA A 120 51.44 0.33 -13.94
C ALA A 120 52.44 1.48 -14.10
N GLY A 121 52.86 2.04 -12.97
CA GLY A 121 53.73 3.18 -12.86
C GLY A 121 55.03 2.77 -12.16
N CYS A 122 56.10 2.79 -12.94
CA CYS A 122 57.50 2.95 -12.60
C CYS A 122 58.18 1.96 -11.62
N GLU A 123 58.75 0.90 -12.20
CA GLU A 123 60.18 0.64 -11.95
C GLU A 123 60.87 0.77 -13.32
N GLY A 124 61.81 1.67 -13.58
CA GLY A 124 62.71 2.36 -12.66
C GLY A 124 64.12 1.84 -12.87
N ARG A 125 64.79 2.39 -13.90
CA ARG A 125 66.23 2.40 -14.17
C ARG A 125 66.86 1.20 -14.88
#